data_AF-A0A522CA37-F1
#
_entry.id   AF-A0A522CA37-F1
#
_cell.length_a   1.000
_cell.length_b   1.000
_cell.length_c   1.000
_cell.angle_alpha   90.00
_cell.angle_beta   90.00
_cell.angle_gamma   90.00
#
_symmetry.space_group_name_H-M   'P 1'
#
loop_
_entity.id
_entity.type
_entity.pdbx_description
1 polymer ?
#
loop_
_entity_poly.entity_id
_entity_poly.type
_entity_poly.pdbx_seq_one_letter_code
_entity_poly.pdbx_strand_id
1 'polypeptide(L)'
;MFKKILFVVCIVVLSAAIAFAGSDIKGSVSNKANVKGSLNVATDKGKADMGSTNIENSKVSGKVSNDATVKDSLNVATDKGKASMGSVDIKNSNVKGKVSNKANVKGSLNVATDKGEANMGSTKIENSKVSGKVSNDAKVKDSLNVATDKGKANMGSVTVK
;
A
#
# COMPACT_ATOMS: atom_id res chain seq x y z
N MET A 1 30.10 15.62 -4.66
CA MET A 1 29.08 15.19 -5.66
C MET A 1 27.71 15.61 -5.16
N PHE A 2 27.09 16.59 -5.81
CA PHE A 2 25.76 17.08 -5.46
C PHE A 2 24.71 16.01 -5.80
N LYS A 3 24.01 15.49 -4.78
CA LYS A 3 22.85 14.63 -4.99
C LYS A 3 21.79 15.44 -5.71
N LYS A 4 21.38 15.00 -6.91
CA LYS A 4 20.28 15.57 -7.67
C LYS A 4 19.04 15.55 -6.77
N ILE A 5 18.65 16.70 -6.24
CA ILE A 5 17.36 16.88 -5.55
C ILE A 5 16.32 16.94 -6.66
N LEU A 6 15.70 15.80 -6.94
CA LEU A 6 14.57 15.73 -7.86
C LEU A 6 13.36 16.35 -7.15
N PHE A 7 13.06 17.60 -7.49
CA PHE A 7 11.82 18.27 -7.06
C PHE A 7 10.68 17.72 -7.91
N VAL A 8 10.13 16.57 -7.52
CA VAL A 8 8.96 16.00 -8.19
C VAL A 8 7.70 16.64 -7.60
N VAL A 9 7.15 17.63 -8.30
CA VAL A 9 5.73 17.97 -8.15
C VAL A 9 4.95 16.88 -8.89
N CYS A 10 4.67 15.77 -8.22
CA CYS A 10 3.79 14.72 -8.76
C CYS A 10 2.34 15.21 -8.63
N ILE A 11 1.84 15.88 -9.66
CA ILE A 11 0.39 16.05 -9.85
C ILE A 11 -0.20 14.65 -10.03
N VAL A 12 -1.15 14.32 -9.16
CA VAL A 12 -1.71 12.97 -9.01
C VAL A 12 -2.64 12.65 -10.18
N VAL A 13 -2.29 11.59 -10.88
CA VAL A 13 -3.09 10.91 -11.90
C VAL A 13 -4.01 9.90 -11.21
N LEU A 14 -5.26 9.75 -11.69
CA LEU A 14 -6.14 8.63 -11.34
C LEU A 14 -5.42 7.31 -11.66
N SER A 15 -4.78 6.69 -10.67
CA SER A 15 -3.93 5.50 -10.88
C SER A 15 -4.40 4.36 -10.00
N ALA A 16 -4.36 3.14 -10.56
CA ALA A 16 -4.74 1.93 -9.85
C ALA A 16 -3.76 1.60 -8.73
N ALA A 17 -2.49 1.99 -8.81
CA ALA A 17 -1.55 1.96 -7.70
C ALA A 17 -0.40 2.95 -7.99
N ILE A 18 0.29 3.42 -6.94
CA ILE A 18 1.52 4.20 -7.08
C ILE A 18 2.66 3.52 -6.33
N ALA A 19 3.84 3.49 -6.93
CA ALA A 19 5.03 2.89 -6.35
C ALA A 19 6.24 3.82 -6.50
N PHE A 20 7.00 4.03 -5.42
CA PHE A 20 8.25 4.78 -5.43
C PHE A 20 9.41 3.89 -4.99
N ALA A 21 10.37 3.64 -5.88
CA ALA A 21 11.60 2.93 -5.56
C ALA A 21 12.75 3.94 -5.34
N GLY A 22 13.48 3.84 -4.22
CA GLY A 22 14.63 4.73 -3.94
C GLY A 22 14.24 6.13 -3.49
N SER A 23 13.45 6.24 -2.41
CA SER A 23 12.66 7.45 -2.12
C SER A 23 13.32 8.42 -1.12
N ASP A 24 13.44 9.70 -1.50
CA ASP A 24 13.60 10.85 -0.57
C ASP A 24 12.52 11.88 -0.89
N ILE A 25 11.39 11.77 -0.19
CA ILE A 25 10.18 12.53 -0.44
C ILE A 25 10.14 13.72 0.52
N LYS A 26 10.13 14.93 -0.03
CA LYS A 26 9.87 16.17 0.71
C LYS A 26 8.58 16.78 0.17
N GLY A 27 7.52 16.78 0.97
CA GLY A 27 6.20 17.26 0.55
C GLY A 27 5.10 16.19 0.61
N SER A 28 4.18 16.20 -0.36
CA SER A 28 2.99 15.33 -0.32
C SER A 28 2.97 14.29 -1.43
N VAL A 29 2.72 13.04 -1.06
CA VAL A 29 2.26 11.96 -1.95
C VAL A 29 0.77 11.80 -1.73
N SER A 30 0.00 11.80 -2.81
CA SER A 30 -1.43 11.52 -2.74
C SER A 30 -1.82 10.51 -3.81
N ASN A 31 -2.55 9.48 -3.44
CA ASN A 31 -3.19 8.54 -4.35
C ASN A 31 -4.70 8.70 -4.19
N LYS A 32 -5.42 8.93 -5.29
CA LYS A 32 -6.89 8.94 -5.29
C LYS A 32 -7.36 7.91 -6.32
N ALA A 33 -7.63 6.71 -5.84
CA ALA A 33 -7.96 5.56 -6.68
C ALA A 33 -9.46 5.24 -6.62
N ASN A 34 -10.05 4.92 -7.77
CA ASN A 34 -11.42 4.43 -7.87
C ASN A 34 -11.46 3.25 -8.85
N VAL A 35 -11.29 2.05 -8.32
CA VAL A 35 -11.21 0.79 -9.07
C VAL A 35 -12.58 0.11 -9.07
N LYS A 36 -13.05 -0.34 -10.24
CA LYS A 36 -14.36 -1.01 -10.43
C LYS A 36 -14.16 -2.30 -11.25
N GLY A 37 -14.91 -3.37 -10.92
CA GLY A 37 -14.94 -4.64 -11.67
C GLY A 37 -13.63 -5.44 -11.62
N SER A 38 -13.23 -5.98 -10.47
CA SER A 38 -11.82 -6.24 -10.12
C SER A 38 -11.43 -7.72 -9.88
N LEU A 39 -10.30 -8.15 -10.48
CA LEU A 39 -9.48 -9.32 -10.14
C LEU A 39 -8.01 -8.93 -10.43
N ASN A 40 -7.09 -9.15 -9.51
CA ASN A 40 -5.67 -8.82 -9.71
C ASN A 40 -4.79 -9.96 -9.23
N VAL A 41 -3.89 -10.45 -10.09
CA VAL A 41 -3.11 -11.67 -9.85
C VAL A 41 -1.65 -11.42 -10.18
N ALA A 42 -0.76 -11.82 -9.28
CA ALA A 42 0.68 -11.88 -9.52
C ALA A 42 1.22 -13.29 -9.21
N THR A 43 2.09 -13.79 -10.08
CA THR A 43 2.87 -15.03 -9.91
C THR A 43 4.35 -14.69 -9.77
N ASP A 44 5.20 -15.70 -9.54
CA ASP A 44 6.66 -15.57 -9.62
C ASP A 44 7.24 -14.49 -8.69
N LYS A 45 6.77 -14.43 -7.44
CA LYS A 45 7.15 -13.41 -6.42
C LYS A 45 6.73 -11.99 -6.79
N GLY A 46 5.80 -11.80 -7.72
CA GLY A 46 5.31 -10.50 -8.14
C GLY A 46 4.49 -9.75 -7.08
N LYS A 47 4.17 -8.49 -7.38
CA LYS A 47 3.28 -7.65 -6.56
C LYS A 47 1.98 -7.38 -7.31
N ALA A 48 0.86 -7.78 -6.70
CA ALA A 48 -0.49 -7.46 -7.14
C ALA A 48 -1.00 -6.25 -6.32
N ASP A 49 -0.80 -5.04 -6.86
CA ASP A 49 -1.18 -3.80 -6.18
C ASP A 49 -2.43 -3.15 -6.82
N MET A 50 -3.45 -2.90 -6.00
CA MET A 50 -4.72 -2.30 -6.40
C MET A 50 -5.15 -1.26 -5.37
N GLY A 51 -5.51 -0.06 -5.80
CA GLY A 51 -5.74 1.11 -4.94
C GLY A 51 -4.64 1.41 -3.92
N SER A 52 -3.40 0.96 -4.16
CA SER A 52 -2.35 0.92 -3.12
C SER A 52 -1.21 1.90 -3.39
N THR A 53 -0.57 2.36 -2.32
CA THR A 53 0.62 3.20 -2.34
C THR A 53 1.79 2.44 -1.75
N ASN A 54 2.80 2.12 -2.57
CA ASN A 54 4.03 1.46 -2.14
C ASN A 54 5.20 2.46 -2.16
N ILE A 55 5.95 2.57 -1.08
CA ILE A 55 7.15 3.41 -0.99
C ILE A 55 8.29 2.56 -0.44
N GLU A 56 9.33 2.35 -1.24
CA GLU A 56 10.48 1.55 -0.90
C GLU A 56 11.69 2.48 -0.61
N ASN A 57 12.65 2.01 0.19
CA ASN A 57 13.92 2.69 0.49
C ASN A 57 13.76 4.13 1.02
N SER A 58 12.88 4.37 1.98
CA SER A 58 12.26 5.69 2.12
C SER A 58 12.81 6.60 3.22
N LYS A 59 13.02 7.88 2.85
CA LYS A 59 12.91 9.03 3.74
C LYS A 59 11.69 9.82 3.29
N VAL A 60 10.75 10.06 4.18
CA VAL A 60 9.53 10.82 3.90
C VAL A 60 9.44 11.96 4.90
N SER A 61 9.48 13.19 4.42
CA SER A 61 9.29 14.41 5.21
C SER A 61 8.08 15.17 4.67
N GLY A 62 6.89 14.81 5.16
CA GLY A 62 5.63 15.41 4.74
C GLY A 62 4.45 14.45 4.83
N LYS A 63 3.54 14.47 3.84
CA LYS A 63 2.26 13.75 3.89
C LYS A 63 2.21 12.63 2.86
N VAL A 64 1.75 11.45 3.27
CA VAL A 64 1.31 10.37 2.38
C VAL A 64 -0.19 10.21 2.58
N SER A 65 -0.97 10.30 1.51
CA SER A 65 -2.43 10.17 1.54
C SER A 65 -2.87 9.17 0.50
N ASN A 66 -3.53 8.09 0.90
CA ASN A 66 -4.17 7.15 0.00
C ASN A 66 -5.67 7.22 0.24
N ASP A 67 -6.45 7.63 -0.76
CA ASP A 67 -7.91 7.62 -0.76
C ASP A 67 -8.35 6.67 -1.87
N ALA A 68 -8.65 5.44 -1.49
CA ALA A 68 -8.93 4.36 -2.42
C ALA A 68 -10.36 3.85 -2.24
N THR A 69 -11.10 3.80 -3.34
CA THR A 69 -12.33 3.02 -3.43
C THR A 69 -12.10 1.86 -4.40
N VAL A 70 -12.38 0.64 -3.95
CA VAL A 70 -12.26 -0.58 -4.75
C VAL A 70 -13.60 -1.31 -4.69
N LYS A 71 -14.16 -1.67 -5.85
CA LYS A 71 -15.47 -2.36 -5.96
C LYS A 71 -15.35 -3.64 -6.82
N ASP A 72 -16.03 -4.70 -6.35
CA ASP A 72 -16.22 -6.04 -6.94
C ASP A 72 -14.89 -6.80 -7.17
N SER A 73 -14.16 -7.23 -6.12
CA SER A 73 -12.70 -7.50 -6.08
C SER A 73 -12.21 -8.93 -5.75
N LEU A 74 -11.09 -9.39 -6.35
CA LEU A 74 -10.18 -10.43 -5.82
C LEU A 74 -8.73 -9.95 -6.02
N ASN A 75 -7.79 -10.20 -5.11
CA ASN A 75 -6.38 -9.79 -5.24
C ASN A 75 -5.45 -10.89 -4.72
N VAL A 76 -4.75 -11.56 -5.62
CA VAL A 76 -4.03 -12.81 -5.35
C VAL A 76 -2.55 -12.64 -5.70
N ALA A 77 -1.68 -13.06 -4.81
CA ALA A 77 -0.27 -13.23 -5.11
C ALA A 77 0.16 -14.64 -4.73
N THR A 78 0.91 -15.30 -5.61
CA THR A 78 1.45 -16.65 -5.39
C THR A 78 2.98 -16.60 -5.34
N ASP A 79 3.62 -17.72 -4.98
CA ASP A 79 5.08 -17.85 -4.99
C ASP A 79 5.82 -16.83 -4.11
N LYS A 80 5.39 -16.61 -2.86
CA LYS A 80 5.94 -15.57 -1.95
C LYS A 80 5.67 -14.13 -2.42
N GLY A 81 4.75 -13.93 -3.35
CA GLY A 81 4.35 -12.61 -3.82
C GLY A 81 3.61 -11.78 -2.77
N LYS A 82 3.26 -10.56 -3.15
CA LYS A 82 2.52 -9.62 -2.31
C LYS A 82 1.25 -9.12 -2.98
N ALA A 83 0.12 -9.23 -2.29
CA ALA A 83 -1.16 -8.72 -2.72
C ALA A 83 -1.56 -7.51 -1.86
N SER A 84 -1.56 -6.30 -2.41
CA SER A 84 -1.95 -5.07 -1.71
C SER A 84 -3.21 -4.46 -2.33
N MET A 85 -4.31 -4.39 -1.57
CA MET A 85 -5.59 -3.80 -2.00
C MET A 85 -5.97 -2.63 -1.09
N GLY A 86 -6.07 -1.41 -1.62
CA GLY A 86 -6.41 -0.21 -0.84
C GLY A 86 -5.41 0.08 0.30
N SER A 87 -4.15 -0.35 0.16
CA SER A 87 -3.18 -0.34 1.24
C SER A 87 -2.08 0.70 1.05
N VAL A 88 -1.47 1.09 2.16
CA VAL A 88 -0.24 1.89 2.17
C VAL A 88 0.87 1.02 2.73
N ASP A 89 1.96 0.92 1.99
CA ASP A 89 3.08 0.06 2.29
C ASP A 89 4.37 0.84 2.14
N ILE A 90 5.03 1.13 3.26
CA ILE A 90 6.26 1.91 3.31
C ILE A 90 7.35 1.03 3.91
N LYS A 91 8.41 0.75 3.15
CA LYS A 91 9.52 -0.13 3.56
C LYS A 91 10.84 0.64 3.63
N ASN A 92 11.69 0.24 4.57
CA ASN A 92 13.00 0.84 4.85
C ASN A 92 12.90 2.35 5.16
N SER A 93 12.04 2.72 6.10
CA SER A 93 11.44 4.06 6.16
C SER A 93 11.86 4.92 7.37
N ASN A 94 12.18 6.19 7.12
CA ASN A 94 12.23 7.27 8.10
C ASN A 94 11.10 8.24 7.74
N VAL A 95 10.01 8.24 8.50
CA VAL A 95 8.80 9.00 8.20
C VAL A 95 8.64 10.14 9.21
N LYS A 96 8.81 11.37 8.74
CA LYS A 96 8.55 12.60 9.48
C LYS A 96 7.32 13.29 8.89
N GLY A 97 6.15 13.09 9.50
CA GLY A 97 4.91 13.70 9.04
C GLY A 97 3.71 12.75 9.09
N LYS A 98 2.75 12.92 8.18
CA LYS A 98 1.45 12.24 8.27
C LYS A 98 1.31 11.16 7.22
N VAL A 99 0.95 9.94 7.63
CA VAL A 99 0.48 8.87 6.75
C VAL A 99 -1.01 8.67 6.99
N SER A 100 -1.80 8.80 5.93
CA SER A 100 -3.25 8.65 5.97
C SER A 100 -3.70 7.67 4.89
N ASN A 101 -4.29 6.55 5.30
CA ASN A 101 -4.96 5.65 4.40
C ASN A 101 -6.47 5.71 4.66
N LYS A 102 -7.24 5.98 3.62
CA LYS A 102 -8.69 5.92 3.60
C LYS A 102 -9.07 4.93 2.51
N ALA A 103 -9.57 3.77 2.91
CA ALA A 103 -9.85 2.68 1.99
C ALA A 103 -11.32 2.28 2.11
N ASN A 104 -12.03 2.22 1.00
CA ASN A 104 -13.39 1.71 0.91
C ASN A 104 -13.40 0.54 -0.07
N VAL A 105 -13.29 -0.68 0.45
CA VAL A 105 -13.20 -1.91 -0.33
C VAL A 105 -14.54 -2.64 -0.23
N LYS A 106 -15.14 -2.96 -1.38
CA LYS A 106 -16.42 -3.67 -1.48
C LYS A 106 -16.31 -4.84 -2.45
N GLY A 107 -16.81 -6.02 -2.09
CA GLY A 107 -16.83 -7.22 -2.96
C GLY A 107 -15.51 -8.00 -3.03
N SER A 108 -14.68 -8.01 -1.99
CA SER A 108 -13.26 -8.44 -1.88
C SER A 108 -12.93 -9.93 -1.64
N LEU A 109 -11.79 -10.40 -2.14
CA LEU A 109 -10.90 -11.43 -1.53
C LEU A 109 -9.45 -10.95 -1.73
N ASN A 110 -8.51 -11.19 -0.82
CA ASN A 110 -7.13 -10.77 -0.89
C ASN A 110 -6.25 -11.91 -0.36
N VAL A 111 -5.54 -12.61 -1.24
CA VAL A 111 -4.90 -13.89 -0.95
C VAL A 111 -3.41 -13.80 -1.24
N ALA A 112 -2.58 -14.34 -0.36
CA ALA A 112 -1.18 -14.57 -0.63
C ALA A 112 -0.78 -15.99 -0.24
N THR A 113 -0.19 -16.77 -1.14
CA THR A 113 0.27 -18.14 -0.83
C THR A 113 1.78 -18.20 -0.65
N ASP A 114 2.27 -19.34 -0.17
CA ASP A 114 3.69 -19.68 -0.14
C ASP A 114 4.56 -18.73 0.68
N LYS A 115 4.12 -18.29 1.87
CA LYS A 115 4.78 -17.24 2.70
C LYS A 115 4.63 -15.81 2.16
N GLY A 116 3.70 -15.57 1.25
CA GLY A 116 3.39 -14.24 0.73
C GLY A 116 2.70 -13.32 1.76
N GLU A 117 2.45 -12.07 1.35
CA GLU A 117 1.77 -11.06 2.17
C GLU A 117 0.52 -10.52 1.50
N ALA A 118 -0.61 -10.56 2.21
CA ALA A 118 -1.90 -10.04 1.80
C ALA A 118 -2.26 -8.80 2.65
N ASN A 119 -2.27 -7.62 2.05
CA ASN A 119 -2.57 -6.34 2.69
C ASN A 119 -3.86 -5.73 2.13
N MET A 120 -4.96 -5.72 2.90
CA MET A 120 -6.26 -5.20 2.45
C MET A 120 -6.73 -4.04 3.33
N GLY A 121 -6.83 -2.83 2.76
CA GLY A 121 -7.20 -1.63 3.49
C GLY A 121 -6.26 -1.31 4.64
N SER A 122 -5.00 -1.74 4.54
CA SER A 122 -4.06 -1.72 5.67
C SER A 122 -2.96 -0.69 5.46
N THR A 123 -2.39 -0.19 6.56
CA THR A 123 -1.16 0.60 6.52
C THR A 123 -0.04 -0.21 7.16
N LYS A 124 1.00 -0.52 6.40
CA LYS A 124 2.20 -1.21 6.88
C LYS A 124 3.41 -0.30 6.69
N ILE A 125 4.14 -0.06 7.78
CA ILE A 125 5.40 0.69 7.77
C ILE A 125 6.45 -0.23 8.40
N GLU A 126 7.45 -0.62 7.63
CA GLU A 126 8.48 -1.59 8.04
C GLU A 126 9.86 -0.94 8.16
N ASN A 127 10.66 -1.45 9.10
CA ASN A 127 12.00 -0.95 9.43
C ASN A 127 11.95 0.54 9.76
N SER A 128 11.04 0.91 10.66
CA SER A 128 10.49 2.25 10.71
C SER A 128 11.06 3.12 11.83
N LYS A 129 11.31 4.40 11.50
CA LYS A 129 11.35 5.52 12.45
C LYS A 129 10.25 6.51 12.09
N VAL A 130 9.13 6.48 12.81
CA VAL A 130 7.99 7.36 12.55
C VAL A 130 7.93 8.47 13.59
N SER A 131 8.12 9.71 13.16
CA SER A 131 7.86 10.92 13.96
C SER A 131 6.71 11.69 13.30
N GLY A 132 5.49 11.32 13.66
CA GLY A 132 4.27 11.95 13.16
C GLY A 132 3.05 11.03 13.32
N LYS A 133 1.97 11.30 12.56
CA LYS A 133 0.69 10.61 12.73
C LYS A 133 0.45 9.58 11.62
N VAL A 134 0.09 8.37 12.02
CA VAL A 134 -0.42 7.33 11.12
C VAL A 134 -1.92 7.16 11.39
N SER A 135 -2.74 7.26 10.35
CA SER A 135 -4.19 7.03 10.44
C SER A 135 -4.66 6.12 9.32
N ASN A 136 -5.44 5.09 9.67
CA ASN A 136 -6.05 4.16 8.74
C ASN A 136 -7.56 4.14 8.99
N ASP A 137 -8.33 4.64 8.04
CA ASP A 137 -9.79 4.57 8.00
C ASP A 137 -10.19 3.59 6.89
N ALA A 138 -10.39 2.34 7.25
CA ALA A 138 -10.71 1.27 6.33
C ALA A 138 -12.14 0.79 6.54
N LYS A 139 -12.93 0.89 5.48
CA LYS A 139 -14.27 0.32 5.37
C LYS A 139 -14.21 -0.82 4.38
N VAL A 140 -14.11 -2.04 4.90
CA VAL A 140 -14.04 -3.26 4.10
C VAL A 140 -15.36 -4.01 4.25
N LYS A 141 -16.03 -4.31 3.14
CA LYS A 141 -17.32 -5.01 3.08
C LYS A 141 -17.25 -6.13 2.04
N ASP A 142 -17.80 -7.30 2.36
CA ASP A 142 -17.73 -8.55 1.58
C ASP A 142 -16.25 -8.94 1.31
N SER A 143 -15.60 -9.71 2.18
CA SER A 143 -14.12 -9.75 2.29
C SER A 143 -13.61 -11.16 2.56
N LEU A 144 -12.42 -11.55 2.07
CA LEU A 144 -11.59 -12.56 2.75
C LEU A 144 -10.11 -12.24 2.51
N ASN A 145 -9.33 -12.07 3.57
CA ASN A 145 -7.92 -11.71 3.51
C ASN A 145 -7.09 -12.89 4.04
N VAL A 146 -6.46 -13.66 3.16
CA VAL A 146 -5.92 -14.99 3.49
C VAL A 146 -4.45 -15.03 3.17
N ALA A 147 -3.64 -15.55 4.08
CA ALA A 147 -2.26 -15.90 3.80
C ALA A 147 -1.96 -17.32 4.29
N THR A 148 -1.29 -18.12 3.47
CA THR A 148 -0.92 -19.51 3.81
C THR A 148 0.58 -19.62 4.09
N ASP A 149 0.99 -20.75 4.68
CA ASP A 149 2.40 -21.13 4.83
C ASP A 149 3.24 -20.11 5.58
N LYS A 150 2.87 -19.70 6.80
CA LYS A 150 3.53 -18.62 7.56
C LYS A 150 3.51 -17.24 6.88
N GLY A 151 2.68 -17.06 5.85
CA GLY A 151 2.39 -15.76 5.26
C GLY A 151 1.65 -14.84 6.24
N LYS A 152 1.49 -13.58 5.86
CA LYS A 152 0.81 -12.56 6.70
C LYS A 152 -0.38 -11.98 5.98
N ALA A 153 -1.52 -11.97 6.67
CA ALA A 153 -2.74 -11.33 6.20
C ALA A 153 -3.07 -10.14 7.11
N ASN A 154 -2.99 -8.92 6.59
CA ASN A 154 -3.30 -7.67 7.29
C ASN A 154 -4.57 -7.04 6.69
N MET A 155 -5.64 -6.91 7.48
CA MET A 155 -6.90 -6.32 7.03
C MET A 155 -7.29 -5.14 7.92
N GLY A 156 -7.45 -3.96 7.35
CA GLY A 156 -7.88 -2.75 8.07
C GLY A 156 -6.91 -2.27 9.16
N SER A 157 -5.73 -2.87 9.28
CA SER A 157 -4.80 -2.67 10.39
C SER A 157 -3.78 -1.57 10.11
N VAL A 158 -3.23 -1.01 11.20
CA VAL A 158 -1.95 -0.30 11.17
C VAL A 158 -0.87 -1.22 11.74
N THR A 159 0.15 -1.52 10.95
CA THR A 159 1.36 -2.21 11.40
C THR A 159 2.53 -1.26 11.27
N VAL A 160 3.16 -0.93 12.39
CA VAL A 160 4.41 -0.16 12.44
C VAL A 160 5.43 -1.04 13.14
N LYS A 161 6.49 -1.40 12.43
CA LYS A 161 7.56 -2.31 12.89
C LYS A 161 8.93 -1.75 12.54
#